data_AF-A0A942S5Q4-F1
#
_entry.id   AF-A0A942S5Q4-F1
#
_cell.length_a   1.000
_cell.length_b   1.000
_cell.length_c   1.000
_cell.angle_alpha   90.00
_cell.angle_beta   90.00
_cell.angle_gamma   90.00
#
_symmetry.space_group_name_H-M   'P 1'
#
loop_
_entity.id
_entity.type
_entity.pdbx_description
1 polymer ?
#
loop_
_entity_poly.entity_id
_entity_poly.type
_entity_poly.pdbx_seq_one_letter_code
_entity_poly.pdbx_strand_id
1 'polypeptide(L)'
;MDSRLNIQDSKYKTQNLKIRLHVLSPIHIGCDDVYEPTSFVIDEQRKKLIEFDPIEFIKSLKPQEIADFSKTASGDNLLAIFKTIKRFYKPEVRGKEVDVTDYLVNHYKKILSMGTFEKNSVINQFTMNKTAYNLQNNSPYIPGSSLKGAMRTAYLNALAKVKRVSNFGGKADNLES
;
A
#
# COMPACT_ATOMS: atom_id res chain seq x y z
N MET A 1 -7.77 -50.75 -15.77
CA MET A 1 -7.95 -49.61 -14.86
C MET A 1 -6.90 -48.57 -15.19
N ASP A 2 -7.23 -47.61 -16.05
CA ASP A 2 -6.98 -46.20 -15.74
C ASP A 2 -7.87 -45.37 -16.68
N SER A 3 -8.79 -44.65 -16.05
CA SER A 3 -9.89 -43.93 -16.67
C SER A 3 -9.39 -42.62 -17.25
N ARG A 4 -9.27 -42.55 -18.58
CA ARG A 4 -9.28 -41.29 -19.32
C ARG A 4 -10.62 -40.59 -19.06
N LEU A 5 -10.65 -39.65 -18.13
CA LEU A 5 -11.74 -38.70 -18.01
C LEU A 5 -11.65 -37.74 -19.20
N ASN A 6 -12.36 -38.12 -20.26
CA ASN A 6 -12.68 -37.31 -21.42
C ASN A 6 -13.62 -36.19 -20.94
N ILE A 7 -13.07 -35.04 -20.58
CA ILE A 7 -13.86 -33.84 -20.30
C ILE A 7 -14.04 -33.09 -21.63
N GLN A 8 -14.91 -33.63 -22.48
CA GLN A 8 -15.55 -32.87 -23.55
C GLN A 8 -17.00 -32.69 -23.15
N ASP A 9 -17.31 -31.54 -22.55
CA ASP A 9 -18.60 -30.86 -22.67
C ASP A 9 -18.51 -29.48 -21.98
N SER A 10 -17.85 -28.52 -22.63
CA SER A 10 -18.06 -27.09 -22.31
C SER A 10 -19.02 -26.51 -23.34
N LYS A 11 -20.27 -26.30 -22.93
CA LYS A 11 -21.34 -25.61 -23.69
C LYS A 11 -21.02 -24.15 -24.04
N TYR A 12 -19.84 -23.67 -23.67
CA TYR A 12 -19.40 -22.29 -23.82
C TYR A 12 -18.08 -22.22 -24.58
N LYS A 13 -18.07 -21.44 -25.67
CA LYS A 13 -16.87 -21.11 -26.43
C LYS A 13 -16.08 -20.07 -25.65
N THR A 14 -14.88 -20.43 -25.19
CA THR A 14 -13.97 -19.48 -24.53
C THR A 14 -13.48 -18.45 -25.53
N GLN A 15 -13.67 -17.17 -25.23
CA GLN A 15 -13.12 -16.06 -26.00
C GLN A 15 -12.18 -15.23 -25.13
N ASN A 16 -10.95 -15.03 -25.61
CA ASN A 16 -9.98 -14.17 -24.93
C ASN A 16 -10.16 -12.71 -25.38
N LEU A 17 -10.39 -11.82 -24.42
CA LEU A 17 -10.44 -10.38 -24.65
C LEU A 17 -9.15 -9.74 -24.16
N LYS A 18 -8.50 -8.94 -25.02
CA LYS A 18 -7.32 -8.15 -24.64
C LYS A 18 -7.78 -6.76 -24.21
N ILE A 19 -7.59 -6.44 -22.94
CA ILE A 19 -7.97 -5.15 -22.36
C ILE A 19 -6.71 -4.32 -22.10
N ARG A 20 -6.72 -3.06 -22.53
CA ARG A 20 -5.68 -2.07 -22.19
C ARG A 20 -6.30 -1.04 -21.26
N LEU A 21 -5.67 -0.81 -20.12
CA LEU A 21 -6.08 0.21 -19.17
C LEU A 21 -5.25 1.48 -19.38
N HIS A 22 -5.91 2.64 -19.32
CA HIS A 22 -5.27 3.95 -19.30
C HIS A 22 -5.71 4.68 -18.03
N VAL A 23 -4.73 5.13 -17.25
CA VAL A 23 -4.95 5.72 -15.92
C VAL A 23 -5.16 7.22 -16.08
N LEU A 24 -6.36 7.71 -15.77
CA LEU A 24 -6.75 9.13 -15.91
C LEU A 24 -6.60 9.94 -14.62
N SER A 25 -6.44 9.27 -13.48
CA SER A 25 -6.30 9.86 -12.16
C SER A 25 -5.45 8.94 -11.28
N PRO A 26 -4.90 9.41 -10.13
CA PRO A 26 -4.24 8.52 -9.19
C PRO A 26 -5.15 7.34 -8.80
N ILE A 27 -4.58 6.13 -8.80
CA ILE A 27 -5.27 4.90 -8.40
C ILE A 27 -4.47 4.28 -7.26
N HIS A 28 -5.16 3.88 -6.20
CA HIS A 28 -4.60 3.08 -5.12
C HIS A 28 -5.39 1.78 -5.01
N ILE A 29 -4.70 0.65 -5.03
CA ILE A 29 -5.30 -0.67 -4.79
C ILE A 29 -4.59 -1.24 -3.57
N GLY A 30 -5.23 -1.21 -2.41
CA GLY A 30 -4.63 -1.67 -1.17
C GLY A 30 -4.26 -3.16 -1.20
N CYS A 31 -3.24 -3.51 -0.42
CA CYS A 31 -2.80 -4.89 -0.20
C CYS A 31 -2.54 -5.19 1.29
N ASP A 32 -3.18 -4.45 2.18
CA ASP A 32 -3.05 -4.51 3.66
C ASP A 32 -1.65 -4.25 4.22
N ASP A 33 -0.63 -4.10 3.36
CA ASP A 33 0.70 -3.65 3.74
C ASP A 33 0.77 -2.13 3.89
N VAL A 34 1.63 -1.68 4.80
CA VAL A 34 1.90 -0.25 5.06
C VAL A 34 3.41 0.02 5.07
N TYR A 35 3.79 1.26 4.76
CA TYR A 35 5.12 1.77 5.09
C TYR A 35 5.16 2.07 6.59
N GLU A 36 5.89 1.24 7.33
CA GLU A 36 6.00 1.37 8.78
C GLU A 36 6.88 2.57 9.17
N PRO A 37 6.44 3.49 10.05
CA PRO A 37 7.22 4.67 10.42
C PRO A 37 8.60 4.35 10.98
N THR A 38 8.78 3.16 11.54
CA THR A 38 10.05 2.68 12.08
C THR A 38 10.99 2.07 11.02
N SER A 39 10.53 1.94 9.78
CA SER A 39 11.21 1.22 8.71
C SER A 39 11.36 2.06 7.43
N PHE A 40 11.10 3.38 7.50
CA PHE A 40 11.38 4.26 6.37
C PHE A 40 11.92 5.63 6.81
N VAL A 41 12.64 6.28 5.89
CA VAL A 41 12.95 7.71 5.94
C VAL A 41 12.56 8.35 4.61
N ILE A 42 12.34 9.66 4.63
CA ILE A 42 12.22 10.44 3.39
C ILE A 42 13.53 11.21 3.20
N ASP A 43 14.16 11.02 2.04
CA ASP A 43 15.24 11.85 1.53
C ASP A 43 14.62 13.05 0.81
N GLU A 44 14.68 14.20 1.47
CA GLU A 44 14.04 15.42 1.02
C GLU A 44 14.74 16.04 -0.21
N GLN A 45 16.02 15.73 -0.44
CA GLN A 45 16.77 16.23 -1.58
C GLN A 45 16.47 15.41 -2.82
N ARG A 46 16.51 14.07 -2.68
CA ARG A 46 16.24 13.13 -3.78
C ARG A 46 14.74 12.96 -4.06
N LYS A 47 13.88 13.46 -3.16
CA LYS A 47 12.41 13.24 -3.18
C LYS A 47 12.09 11.75 -3.25
N LYS A 48 12.75 10.97 -2.40
CA LYS A 48 12.54 9.52 -2.29
C LYS A 48 12.11 9.14 -0.89
N LEU A 49 11.09 8.30 -0.77
CA LEU A 49 10.87 7.47 0.41
C LEU A 49 11.79 6.26 0.30
N ILE A 50 12.56 5.99 1.34
CA ILE A 50 13.48 4.87 1.43
C ILE A 50 12.97 3.94 2.53
N GLU A 51 12.37 2.83 2.15
CA GLU A 51 11.97 1.75 3.05
C GLU A 51 13.16 0.81 3.24
N PHE A 52 13.71 0.76 4.46
CA PHE A 52 14.89 -0.01 4.79
C PHE A 52 14.54 -1.17 5.74
N ASP A 53 15.46 -2.15 5.84
CA ASP A 53 15.37 -3.19 6.86
C ASP A 53 15.78 -2.62 8.23
N PRO A 54 14.90 -2.63 9.25
CA PRO A 54 15.24 -2.15 10.58
C PRO A 54 16.47 -2.82 11.19
N ILE A 55 16.73 -4.09 10.87
CA ILE A 55 17.89 -4.82 11.38
C ILE A 55 19.18 -4.23 10.81
N GLU A 56 19.22 -3.94 9.51
CA GLU A 56 20.38 -3.30 8.87
C GLU A 56 20.58 -1.87 9.38
N PHE A 57 19.50 -1.14 9.65
CA PHE A 57 19.57 0.16 10.34
C PHE A 57 20.26 0.03 11.71
N ILE A 58 19.82 -0.90 12.57
CA ILE A 58 20.43 -1.10 13.90
C ILE A 58 21.90 -1.49 13.80
N LYS A 59 22.27 -2.38 12.86
CA LYS A 59 23.67 -2.77 12.64
C LYS A 59 24.56 -1.59 12.21
N SER A 60 23.99 -0.58 11.56
CA SER A 60 24.73 0.62 11.14
C SER A 60 25.03 1.59 12.29
N LEU A 61 24.40 1.41 13.45
CA LEU A 61 24.52 2.32 14.59
C LEU A 61 25.79 2.06 15.40
N LYS A 62 26.39 3.13 15.93
CA LYS A 62 27.48 3.08 16.91
C LYS A 62 26.94 2.67 18.30
N PRO A 63 27.78 2.16 19.21
CA PRO A 63 27.33 1.77 20.55
C PRO A 63 26.57 2.86 21.33
N GLN A 64 27.00 4.12 21.21
CA GLN A 64 26.30 5.26 21.83
C GLN A 64 24.94 5.54 21.16
N GLU A 65 24.87 5.46 19.82
CA GLU A 65 23.62 5.64 19.06
C GLU A 65 22.60 4.54 19.38
N ILE A 66 23.05 3.30 19.60
CA ILE A 66 22.22 2.17 20.03
C ILE A 66 21.62 2.45 21.41
N ALA A 67 22.43 2.91 22.38
CA ALA A 67 21.95 3.22 23.73
C ALA A 67 20.89 4.34 23.71
N ASP A 68 21.13 5.40 22.93
CA ASP A 68 20.20 6.51 22.75
C ASP A 68 18.90 6.08 22.06
N PHE A 69 19.01 5.28 20.99
CA PHE A 69 17.86 4.74 20.28
C PHE A 69 17.04 3.82 21.19
N SER A 70 17.68 2.91 21.93
CA SER A 70 17.02 1.98 22.86
C SER A 70 16.28 2.72 23.96
N LYS A 71 16.89 3.78 24.53
CA LYS A 71 16.23 4.65 25.51
C LYS A 71 15.00 5.34 24.93
N THR A 72 15.08 5.83 23.69
CA THR A 72 13.96 6.48 22.99
C THR A 72 12.85 5.49 22.67
N ALA A 73 13.21 4.31 22.17
CA ALA A 73 12.29 3.25 21.77
C ALA A 73 11.59 2.57 22.95
N SER A 74 12.19 2.61 24.14
CA SER A 74 11.55 2.18 25.39
C SER A 74 10.49 3.17 25.88
N GLY A 75 10.45 4.38 25.32
CA GLY A 75 9.43 5.38 25.60
C GLY A 75 8.20 5.22 24.72
N ASP A 76 7.12 5.91 25.09
CA ASP A 76 5.81 5.79 24.46
C ASP A 76 5.53 6.86 23.38
N ASN A 77 6.59 7.47 22.84
CA ASN A 77 6.54 8.61 21.94
C ASN A 77 7.03 8.25 20.53
N LEU A 78 6.09 7.88 19.66
CA LEU A 78 6.37 7.49 18.27
C LEU A 78 7.08 8.60 17.47
N LEU A 79 6.76 9.87 17.72
CA LEU A 79 7.44 10.99 17.05
C LEU A 79 8.92 11.06 17.44
N ALA A 80 9.23 10.83 18.73
CA ALA A 80 10.61 10.80 19.19
C ALA A 80 11.39 9.65 18.55
N ILE A 81 10.80 8.46 18.48
CA ILE A 81 11.38 7.30 17.77
C ILE A 81 11.65 7.67 16.32
N PHE A 82 10.65 8.22 15.63
CA PHE A 82 10.72 8.60 14.24
C PHE A 82 11.84 9.62 13.96
N LYS A 83 11.95 10.67 14.80
CA LYS A 83 13.02 11.67 14.70
C LYS A 83 14.39 11.06 14.95
N THR A 84 14.51 10.15 15.92
CA THR A 84 15.78 9.48 16.21
C THR A 84 16.22 8.60 15.05
N ILE A 85 15.29 7.89 14.40
CA ILE A 85 15.57 7.12 13.18
C ILE A 85 16.09 8.06 12.08
N LYS A 86 15.38 9.15 11.77
CA LYS A 86 15.83 10.12 10.76
C LYS A 86 17.20 10.72 11.09
N ARG A 87 17.48 11.00 12.36
CA ARG A 87 18.76 11.56 12.83
C ARG A 87 19.92 10.59 12.64
N PHE A 88 19.70 9.31 12.90
CA PHE A 88 20.74 8.29 12.87
C PHE A 88 20.81 7.51 11.55
N TYR A 89 19.83 7.66 10.67
CA TYR A 89 19.83 7.03 9.37
C TYR A 89 21.04 7.50 8.55
N LYS A 90 21.73 6.53 7.95
CA LYS A 90 22.92 6.78 7.13
C LYS A 90 22.64 6.25 5.71
N PRO A 91 23.03 6.97 4.64
CA PRO A 91 22.73 6.56 3.25
C PRO A 91 23.26 5.16 2.85
N GLU A 92 24.21 4.61 3.60
CA GLU A 92 24.72 3.25 3.42
C GLU A 92 23.66 2.18 3.74
N VAL A 93 22.67 2.50 4.57
CA VAL A 93 21.52 1.65 4.85
C VAL A 93 20.59 1.67 3.64
N ARG A 94 20.83 0.74 2.73
CA ARG A 94 20.04 0.61 1.50
C ARG A 94 18.61 0.20 1.81
N GLY A 95 17.70 0.62 0.94
CA GLY A 95 16.28 0.32 1.03
C GLY A 95 15.60 0.39 -0.32
N LYS A 96 14.33 -0.01 -0.34
CA LYS A 96 13.44 0.17 -1.49
C LYS A 96 13.10 1.65 -1.60
N GLU A 97 13.29 2.20 -2.80
CA GLU A 97 13.03 3.62 -3.04
C GLU A 97 11.72 3.83 -3.80
N VAL A 98 10.94 4.82 -3.38
CA VAL A 98 9.71 5.24 -4.04
C VAL A 98 9.74 6.76 -4.23
N ASP A 99 9.39 7.22 -5.43
CA ASP A 99 9.25 8.66 -5.70
C ASP A 99 8.14 9.26 -4.85
N VAL A 100 8.44 10.42 -4.25
CA VAL A 100 7.46 11.16 -3.46
C VAL A 100 7.20 12.54 -4.03
N THR A 101 6.00 13.05 -3.77
CA THR A 101 5.61 14.40 -4.18
C THR A 101 6.21 15.45 -3.26
N ASP A 102 6.32 16.69 -3.77
CA ASP A 102 6.72 17.85 -2.94
C ASP A 102 5.79 18.06 -1.74
N TYR A 103 4.50 17.75 -1.91
CA TYR A 103 3.54 17.78 -0.82
C TYR A 103 3.94 16.85 0.32
N LEU A 104 4.32 15.60 0.01
CA LEU A 104 4.72 14.63 1.04
C LEU A 104 6.04 15.05 1.70
N VAL A 105 7.01 15.57 0.94
CA VAL A 105 8.26 16.11 1.50
C VAL A 105 8.01 17.27 2.45
N ASN A 106 7.12 18.20 2.09
CA ASN A 106 6.77 19.34 2.95
C ASN A 106 6.00 18.91 4.19
N HIS A 107 5.06 17.96 4.04
CA HIS A 107 4.34 17.36 5.16
C HIS A 107 5.31 16.70 6.14
N TYR A 108 6.28 15.95 5.62
CA TYR A 108 7.34 15.30 6.38
C TYR A 108 8.16 16.29 7.21
N LYS A 109 8.67 17.35 6.58
CA LYS A 109 9.44 18.42 7.25
C LYS A 109 8.61 19.09 8.35
N LYS A 110 7.34 19.38 8.06
CA LYS A 110 6.41 19.97 9.02
C LYS A 110 6.31 19.08 10.26
N ILE A 111 6.10 17.79 10.09
CA ILE A 111 6.01 16.86 11.21
C ILE A 111 7.32 16.81 12.02
N LEU A 112 8.47 16.73 11.35
CA LEU A 112 9.78 16.74 12.03
C LEU A 112 10.03 18.00 12.86
N SER A 113 9.48 19.15 12.45
CA SER A 113 9.60 20.42 13.17
C SER A 113 8.70 20.53 14.41
N MET A 114 7.67 19.70 14.55
CA MET A 114 6.72 19.80 15.67
C MET A 114 7.32 19.27 16.97
N GLY A 115 7.04 19.93 18.11
CA GLY A 115 7.56 19.53 19.43
C GLY A 115 6.82 18.34 20.06
N THR A 116 5.49 18.33 19.99
CA THR A 116 4.62 17.32 20.60
C THR A 116 3.44 17.00 19.69
N PHE A 117 2.84 15.84 19.88
CA PHE A 117 1.58 15.44 19.26
C PHE A 117 0.71 14.70 20.28
N GLU A 118 -0.59 14.66 20.04
CA GLU A 118 -1.46 13.65 20.65
C GLU A 118 -1.20 12.28 19.99
N LYS A 119 -1.00 11.23 20.80
CA LYS A 119 -0.56 9.88 20.36
C LYS A 119 -1.33 9.34 19.14
N ASN A 120 -2.65 9.53 19.11
CA ASN A 120 -3.53 9.05 18.02
C ASN A 120 -3.38 9.83 16.71
N SER A 121 -3.05 11.12 16.80
CA SER A 121 -2.85 11.97 15.62
C SER A 121 -1.53 11.69 14.90
N VAL A 122 -0.52 11.19 15.62
CA VAL A 122 0.78 10.78 15.08
C VAL A 122 0.64 9.54 14.20
N ILE A 123 0.06 8.48 14.75
CA ILE A 123 -0.05 7.18 14.09
C ILE A 123 -0.77 7.34 12.74
N ASN A 124 -1.90 8.04 12.74
CA ASN A 124 -2.67 8.30 11.52
C ASN A 124 -1.94 9.15 10.46
N GLN A 125 -0.94 9.96 10.85
CA GLN A 125 -0.20 10.82 9.91
C GLN A 125 1.01 10.13 9.30
N PHE A 126 1.50 9.04 9.90
CA PHE A 126 2.72 8.36 9.45
C PHE A 126 2.47 7.02 8.76
N THR A 127 1.32 6.39 8.97
CA THR A 127 0.97 5.15 8.28
C THR A 127 0.56 5.45 6.83
N MET A 128 1.36 5.00 5.87
CA MET A 128 1.04 5.10 4.44
C MET A 128 0.77 3.71 3.88
N ASN A 129 -0.42 3.48 3.35
CA ASN A 129 -0.79 2.20 2.76
C ASN A 129 -0.03 1.95 1.45
N LYS A 130 0.47 0.73 1.26
CA LYS A 130 1.06 0.31 0.00
C LYS A 130 -0.02 -0.06 -1.01
N THR A 131 0.27 0.19 -2.28
CA THR A 131 -0.52 -0.36 -3.37
C THR A 131 -0.04 -1.77 -3.70
N ALA A 132 -0.92 -2.62 -4.22
CA ALA A 132 -0.60 -3.97 -4.66
C ALA A 132 0.66 -4.00 -5.54
N TYR A 133 1.61 -4.84 -5.15
CA TYR A 133 2.93 -4.94 -5.77
C TYR A 133 3.37 -6.40 -5.89
N ASN A 134 4.25 -6.67 -6.85
CA ASN A 134 4.84 -7.99 -7.00
C ASN A 134 6.00 -8.14 -6.00
N LEU A 135 5.98 -9.19 -5.16
CA LEU A 135 6.99 -9.37 -4.11
C LEU A 135 8.42 -9.61 -4.64
N GLN A 136 8.57 -10.14 -5.86
CA GLN A 136 9.88 -10.47 -6.44
C GLN A 136 10.63 -9.22 -6.91
N ASN A 137 9.91 -8.25 -7.49
CA ASN A 137 10.52 -7.06 -8.11
C ASN A 137 9.98 -5.73 -7.58
N ASN A 138 9.04 -5.76 -6.64
CA ASN A 138 8.39 -4.62 -6.01
C ASN A 138 7.65 -3.68 -6.97
N SER A 139 7.35 -4.15 -8.19
CA SER A 139 6.63 -3.34 -9.18
C SER A 139 5.13 -3.34 -8.86
N PRO A 140 4.47 -2.16 -8.86
CA PRO A 140 3.04 -2.06 -8.64
C PRO A 140 2.27 -2.75 -9.79
N TYR A 141 1.13 -3.36 -9.49
CA TYR A 141 0.27 -3.97 -10.49
C TYR A 141 -1.21 -3.77 -10.16
N ILE A 142 -2.07 -3.97 -11.15
CA ILE A 142 -3.53 -3.97 -10.98
C ILE A 142 -3.99 -5.43 -10.91
N PRO A 143 -4.47 -5.93 -9.75
CA PRO A 143 -5.02 -7.27 -9.64
C PRO A 143 -6.24 -7.46 -10.55
N GLY A 144 -6.34 -8.64 -11.17
CA GLY A 144 -7.49 -9.00 -12.00
C GLY A 144 -8.81 -9.03 -11.23
N SER A 145 -8.77 -9.33 -9.92
CA SER A 145 -9.93 -9.28 -9.02
C SER A 145 -10.48 -7.86 -8.88
N SER A 146 -9.62 -6.84 -8.74
CA SER A 146 -10.02 -5.43 -8.66
C SER A 146 -10.70 -4.98 -9.96
N LEU A 147 -10.13 -5.35 -11.12
CA LEU A 147 -10.72 -5.04 -12.43
C LEU A 147 -12.07 -5.76 -12.62
N LYS A 148 -12.14 -7.05 -12.29
CA LYS A 148 -13.37 -7.85 -12.36
C LYS A 148 -14.45 -7.27 -11.46
N GLY A 149 -14.10 -6.85 -10.24
CA GLY A 149 -15.00 -6.19 -9.31
C GLY A 149 -15.59 -4.91 -9.89
N ALA A 150 -14.75 -4.03 -10.45
CA ALA A 150 -15.21 -2.80 -11.10
C ALA A 150 -16.18 -3.07 -12.27
N MET A 151 -15.85 -4.03 -13.14
CA MET A 151 -16.72 -4.44 -14.25
C MET A 151 -18.03 -5.05 -13.77
N ARG A 152 -17.99 -5.92 -12.75
CA ARG A 152 -19.18 -6.53 -12.13
C ARG A 152 -20.12 -5.45 -11.62
N THR A 153 -19.61 -4.48 -10.86
CA THR A 153 -20.41 -3.36 -10.34
C THR A 153 -21.03 -2.53 -11.47
N ALA A 154 -20.27 -2.22 -12.53
CA ALA A 154 -20.80 -1.49 -13.69
C ALA A 154 -21.93 -2.27 -14.39
N TYR A 155 -21.75 -3.57 -14.59
CA TYR A 155 -22.75 -4.45 -15.19
C TYR A 155 -24.04 -4.54 -14.34
N LEU A 156 -23.91 -4.79 -13.04
CA LEU A 156 -25.05 -4.85 -12.12
C LEU A 156 -25.80 -3.51 -12.07
N ASN A 157 -25.08 -2.39 -12.06
CA ASN A 157 -25.70 -1.05 -12.13
C ASN A 157 -26.48 -0.83 -13.43
N ALA A 158 -25.96 -1.30 -14.58
CA ALA A 158 -26.67 -1.23 -15.85
C ALA A 158 -27.94 -2.10 -15.84
N LEU A 159 -27.86 -3.33 -15.33
CA LEU A 159 -29.02 -4.22 -15.19
C LEU A 159 -30.09 -3.66 -14.26
N ALA A 160 -29.71 -3.09 -13.12
CA ALA A 160 -30.64 -2.50 -12.16
C ALA A 160 -31.43 -1.34 -12.79
N LYS A 161 -30.79 -0.52 -13.62
CA LYS A 161 -31.46 0.55 -14.38
C LYS A 161 -32.47 0.00 -15.39
N VAL A 162 -32.10 -1.03 -16.14
CA VAL A 162 -32.99 -1.68 -17.13
C VAL A 162 -34.19 -2.33 -16.44
N LYS A 163 -33.95 -3.05 -15.33
CA LYS A 163 -34.98 -3.74 -14.55
C LYS A 163 -35.79 -2.78 -13.63
N ARG A 164 -35.53 -1.46 -13.65
CA ARG A 164 -36.17 -0.42 -12.81
C ARG A 164 -36.22 -0.78 -11.31
N VAL A 165 -35.18 -1.42 -10.80
CA VAL A 165 -35.11 -1.82 -9.40
C VAL A 165 -34.75 -0.59 -8.57
N SER A 166 -35.73 -0.03 -7.85
CA SER A 166 -35.57 1.19 -7.03
C SER A 166 -35.18 0.92 -5.57
N ASN A 167 -35.28 -0.33 -5.10
CA ASN A 167 -35.10 -0.66 -3.68
C ASN A 167 -33.73 -1.30 -3.43
N PHE A 168 -32.98 -0.75 -2.47
CA PHE A 168 -31.67 -1.22 -2.01
C PHE A 168 -31.68 -2.69 -1.50
N GLY A 169 -32.86 -3.25 -1.22
CA GLY A 169 -33.05 -4.64 -0.80
C GLY A 169 -33.04 -5.68 -1.92
N GLY A 170 -32.97 -5.26 -3.20
CA GLY A 170 -32.75 -6.16 -4.32
C GLY A 170 -31.32 -6.70 -4.32
N LYS A 171 -31.06 -7.77 -3.56
CA LYS A 171 -29.76 -8.45 -3.50
C LYS A 171 -29.24 -8.73 -4.91
N ALA A 172 -27.94 -8.50 -5.13
CA ALA A 172 -27.27 -8.70 -6.42
C ALA A 172 -27.57 -10.09 -7.04
N ASP A 173 -27.76 -11.11 -6.20
CA ASP A 173 -28.12 -12.47 -6.61
C ASP A 173 -29.45 -12.56 -7.41
N ASN A 174 -30.39 -11.64 -7.18
CA ASN A 174 -31.66 -11.56 -7.91
C ASN A 174 -31.53 -10.90 -9.29
N LEU A 175 -30.41 -10.24 -9.58
CA LEU A 175 -30.12 -9.65 -10.89
C LEU A 175 -29.39 -10.62 -11.81
N GLU A 176 -28.67 -11.58 -11.23
CA GLU A 176 -27.88 -12.61 -11.93
C GLU A 176 -28.69 -13.87 -12.27
N SER A 177 -29.94 -13.94 -11.84
CA SER A 177 -30.94 -14.94 -12.23
C SER A 177 -31.74 -14.54 -13.46
#